data_AF-A0A2V3PNS9-F1
#
_entry.id   AF-A0A2V3PNS9-F1
#
_cell.length_a   1.000
_cell.length_b   1.000
_cell.length_c   1.000
_cell.angle_alpha   90.00
_cell.angle_beta   90.00
_cell.angle_gamma   90.00
#
_symmetry.space_group_name_H-M   'P 1'
#
loop_
_entity.id
_entity.type
_entity.pdbx_description
1 polymer ?
#
loop_
_entity_poly.entity_id
_entity_poly.type
_entity_poly.pdbx_seq_one_letter_code
_entity_poly.pdbx_strand_id
1 'polypeptide(L)'
;MELLFKEIKQIITPEFIAESSRRFAMDETKLTNLSDSIVAGTLAGLLANGDNSASEEILISFVSRFNDIEEIKISPIEDQIDSKTIDAVIAWENKAFMGKRLEFVSLLAQTSGVGEVYVDKLMLSISYVAALYLGRKLMTKEYTTTGLLGQMHAERNFYLGYVPFGLTSLLGLPSLLALGQNLTSDAKVVSDTVYYEIMHANTPVQENKNSWRKWFFSKAAL
;
A
#
# COMPACT_ATOMS: atom_id res chain seq x y z
N MET A 1 -9.28 6.30 -10.69
CA MET A 1 -9.00 5.66 -9.39
C MET A 1 -7.57 6.01 -8.98
N GLU A 2 -7.35 6.46 -7.74
CA GLU A 2 -5.99 6.69 -7.22
C GLU A 2 -5.37 5.38 -6.73
N LEU A 3 -4.04 5.27 -6.83
CA LEU A 3 -3.31 4.04 -6.51
C LEU A 3 -2.99 4.00 -5.02
N LEU A 4 -3.37 2.94 -4.30
CA LEU A 4 -3.11 2.75 -2.87
C LEU A 4 -1.64 2.96 -2.51
N PHE A 5 -0.72 2.40 -3.31
CA PHE A 5 0.72 2.59 -3.10
C PHE A 5 1.13 4.06 -3.15
N LYS A 6 0.56 4.84 -4.09
CA LYS A 6 0.85 6.27 -4.22
C LYS A 6 0.19 7.08 -3.10
N GLU A 7 -1.05 6.77 -2.74
CA GLU A 7 -1.77 7.47 -1.68
C GLU A 7 -1.07 7.31 -0.33
N ILE A 8 -0.65 6.09 0.03
CA ILE A 8 0.13 5.85 1.26
C ILE A 8 1.47 6.61 1.18
N LYS A 9 2.16 6.56 0.04
CA LYS A 9 3.41 7.31 -0.15
C LYS A 9 3.26 8.82 -0.04
N GLN A 10 2.13 9.40 -0.43
CA GLN A 10 1.88 10.83 -0.29
C GLN A 10 1.79 11.26 1.17
N ILE A 11 1.39 10.36 2.07
CA ILE A 11 1.40 10.62 3.52
C ILE A 11 2.83 10.62 4.06
N ILE A 12 3.75 9.88 3.42
CA ILE A 12 5.19 9.89 3.75
C ILE A 12 5.84 11.15 3.15
N THR A 13 5.69 12.28 3.86
CA THR A 13 6.07 13.57 3.30
C THR A 13 7.59 13.79 3.22
N PRO A 14 8.07 14.68 2.34
CA PRO A 14 9.48 15.07 2.30
C PRO A 14 10.00 15.59 3.64
N GLU A 15 9.16 16.29 4.41
CA GLU A 15 9.51 16.80 5.74
C GLU A 15 9.79 15.65 6.72
N PHE A 16 8.99 14.57 6.66
CA PHE A 16 9.23 13.37 7.47
C PHE A 16 10.53 12.67 7.08
N ILE A 17 10.82 12.55 5.77
CA ILE A 17 12.08 11.97 5.28
C ILE A 17 13.28 12.82 5.73
N ALA A 18 13.21 14.14 5.58
CA ALA A 18 14.28 15.05 6.00
C ALA A 18 14.51 15.02 7.52
N GLU A 19 13.44 14.93 8.30
CA GLU A 19 13.53 14.79 9.76
C GLU A 19 14.15 13.44 10.16
N SER A 20 13.70 12.35 9.54
CA SER A 20 14.25 11.00 9.77
C SER A 20 15.73 10.92 9.36
N SER A 21 16.10 11.58 8.26
CA SER A 21 17.48 11.70 7.77
C SER A 21 18.38 12.36 8.81
N ARG A 22 17.96 13.51 9.35
CA ARG A 22 18.69 14.20 10.43
C ARG A 22 18.84 13.34 11.68
N ARG A 23 17.76 12.67 12.10
CA ARG A 23 17.75 11.85 13.32
C ARG A 23 18.60 10.60 13.23
N PHE A 24 18.52 9.91 12.10
CA PHE A 24 19.22 8.64 11.88
C PHE A 24 20.59 8.84 11.24
N ALA A 25 20.99 10.09 10.97
CA ALA A 25 22.20 10.45 10.23
C ALA A 25 22.34 9.65 8.92
N MET A 26 21.25 9.59 8.16
CA MET A 26 21.11 8.74 6.97
C MET A 26 20.70 9.55 5.75
N ASP A 27 21.23 9.18 4.59
CA ASP A 27 20.87 9.80 3.31
C ASP A 27 19.36 9.72 3.01
N GLU A 28 18.78 10.83 2.56
CA GLU A 28 17.35 10.94 2.25
C GLU A 28 16.92 9.98 1.12
N THR A 29 17.75 9.79 0.10
CA THR A 29 17.46 8.84 -1.00
C THR A 29 17.38 7.42 -0.47
N LYS A 30 18.28 7.06 0.45
CA LYS A 30 18.25 5.76 1.13
C LYS A 30 16.97 5.58 1.94
N LEU A 31 16.54 6.61 2.69
CA LEU A 31 15.28 6.57 3.45
C LEU A 31 14.04 6.53 2.56
N THR A 32 14.02 7.25 1.45
CA THR A 32 12.94 7.17 0.46
C THR A 32 12.83 5.76 -0.11
N ASN A 33 13.95 5.17 -0.54
CA ASN A 33 13.96 3.79 -1.08
C ASN A 33 13.52 2.77 -0.03
N LEU A 34 13.95 2.93 1.22
CA LEU A 34 13.53 2.07 2.33
C LEU A 34 12.04 2.24 2.63
N SER A 35 11.51 3.46 2.58
CA SER A 35 10.09 3.74 2.78
C SER A 35 9.24 3.09 1.69
N ASP A 36 9.66 3.20 0.42
CA ASP A 36 9.01 2.54 -0.72
C ASP A 36 9.00 1.02 -0.54
N SER A 37 10.11 0.47 -0.05
CA SER A 37 10.27 -0.96 0.23
C SER A 37 9.36 -1.44 1.36
N ILE A 38 9.18 -0.63 2.41
CA ILE A 38 8.27 -0.93 3.51
C ILE A 38 6.82 -0.90 3.01
N VAL A 39 6.39 0.15 2.30
CA VAL A 39 5.01 0.23 1.78
C VAL A 39 4.72 -0.93 0.83
N ALA A 40 5.60 -1.19 -0.13
CA ALA A 40 5.42 -2.30 -1.08
C ALA A 40 5.45 -3.67 -0.39
N GLY A 41 6.35 -3.87 0.57
CA GLY A 41 6.43 -5.11 1.36
C GLY A 41 5.19 -5.35 2.20
N THR A 42 4.63 -4.30 2.80
CA THR A 42 3.37 -4.35 3.56
C THR A 42 2.19 -4.74 2.67
N LEU A 43 2.03 -4.11 1.51
CA LEU A 43 0.97 -4.49 0.55
C LEU A 43 1.14 -5.93 0.07
N ALA A 44 2.37 -6.36 -0.21
CA ALA A 44 2.67 -7.73 -0.60
C ALA A 44 2.38 -8.74 0.52
N GLY A 45 2.71 -8.42 1.78
CA GLY A 45 2.39 -9.23 2.95
C GLY A 45 0.89 -9.43 3.11
N LEU A 46 0.10 -8.35 3.00
CA LEU A 46 -1.36 -8.43 3.02
C LEU A 46 -1.92 -9.29 1.88
N LEU A 47 -1.41 -9.12 0.65
CA LEU A 47 -1.81 -9.97 -0.48
C LEU A 47 -1.45 -11.45 -0.32
N ALA A 48 -0.36 -11.76 0.37
CA ALA A 48 0.06 -13.13 0.62
C ALA A 48 -0.87 -13.87 1.59
N ASN A 49 -1.46 -13.14 2.55
CA ASN A 49 -2.46 -13.69 3.48
C ASN A 49 -3.76 -14.10 2.76
N GLY A 50 -4.04 -13.53 1.58
CA GLY A 50 -5.22 -13.86 0.78
C GLY A 50 -6.51 -13.20 1.29
N ASP A 51 -7.64 -13.55 0.69
CA ASP A 51 -8.95 -12.97 1.04
C ASP A 51 -9.72 -13.94 1.94
N ASN A 52 -9.60 -13.73 3.26
CA ASN A 52 -10.23 -14.54 4.31
C ASN A 52 -10.50 -13.69 5.56
N SER A 53 -11.23 -14.26 6.53
CA SER A 53 -11.62 -13.57 7.76
C SER A 53 -10.43 -13.10 8.61
N ALA A 54 -9.26 -13.76 8.53
CA ALA A 54 -8.07 -13.29 9.24
C ALA A 54 -7.52 -12.01 8.59
N SER A 55 -7.46 -11.94 7.26
CA SER A 55 -7.07 -10.71 6.54
C SER A 55 -8.04 -9.54 6.81
N GLU A 56 -9.34 -9.83 6.89
CA GLU A 56 -10.34 -8.84 7.29
C GLU A 56 -10.11 -8.34 8.72
N GLU A 57 -9.86 -9.25 9.66
CA GLU A 57 -9.55 -8.90 11.05
C GLU A 57 -8.28 -8.04 11.14
N ILE A 58 -7.23 -8.35 10.36
CA ILE A 58 -6.00 -7.56 10.29
C ILE A 58 -6.32 -6.10 9.98
N LEU A 59 -7.13 -5.86 8.94
CA LEU A 59 -7.38 -4.52 8.43
C LEU A 59 -8.36 -3.73 9.30
N ILE A 60 -9.38 -4.38 9.87
CA ILE A 60 -10.44 -3.70 10.66
C ILE A 60 -10.05 -3.52 12.13
N SER A 61 -9.36 -4.49 12.74
CA SER A 61 -9.07 -4.46 14.19
C SER A 61 -8.11 -3.35 14.59
N PHE A 62 -7.30 -2.86 13.64
CA PHE A 62 -6.39 -1.75 13.87
C PHE A 62 -7.14 -0.42 13.89
N VAL A 63 -7.90 -0.11 12.83
CA VAL A 63 -8.59 1.19 12.68
C VAL A 63 -9.65 1.42 13.76
N SER A 64 -10.34 0.38 14.21
CA SER A 64 -11.38 0.48 15.26
C SER A 64 -10.89 1.03 16.61
N ARG A 65 -9.57 1.14 16.80
CA ARG A 65 -8.92 1.71 17.99
C ARG A 65 -8.67 3.22 17.87
N PHE A 66 -8.85 3.79 16.68
CA PHE A 66 -8.55 5.19 16.38
C PHE A 66 -9.80 5.94 15.97
N ASN A 67 -9.79 7.26 16.15
CA ASN A 67 -10.90 8.12 15.82
C ASN A 67 -10.96 8.36 14.29
N ASP A 68 -12.13 8.21 13.67
CA ASP A 68 -12.31 8.29 12.21
C ASP A 68 -12.12 9.71 11.65
N ILE A 69 -12.16 10.74 12.50
CA ILE A 69 -12.09 12.17 12.13
C ILE A 69 -10.69 12.79 12.21
N GLU A 70 -9.71 12.10 12.79
CA GLU A 70 -8.35 12.65 12.91
C GLU A 70 -7.60 12.57 11.59
N GLU A 71 -6.87 13.61 11.19
CA GLU A 71 -6.05 13.57 9.97
C GLU A 71 -4.94 12.51 10.08
N ILE A 72 -4.76 11.65 9.06
CA ILE A 72 -3.67 10.67 9.06
C ILE A 72 -2.37 11.43 8.79
N LYS A 73 -1.52 11.56 9.80
CA LYS A 73 -0.20 12.17 9.68
C LYS A 73 0.88 11.17 10.02
N ILE A 74 1.97 11.23 9.27
CA ILE A 74 3.18 10.52 9.62
C ILE A 74 4.01 11.36 10.60
N SER A 75 4.56 10.72 11.61
CA SER A 75 5.54 11.30 12.52
C SER A 75 6.54 10.22 12.98
N PRO A 76 7.75 10.60 13.39
CA PRO A 76 8.68 9.67 14.01
C PRO A 76 8.06 9.06 15.28
N ILE A 77 8.15 7.73 15.41
CA ILE A 77 7.43 7.00 16.47
C ILE A 77 7.82 7.39 17.89
N GLU A 78 9.03 7.94 18.09
CA GLU A 78 9.54 8.35 19.41
C GLU A 78 8.86 9.61 19.96
N ASP A 79 8.19 10.39 19.11
CA ASP A 79 7.74 11.73 19.53
C ASP A 79 6.30 11.77 20.04
N GLN A 80 5.42 10.82 19.66
CA GLN A 80 3.97 11.02 19.78
C GLN A 80 3.11 9.75 19.96
N ILE A 81 3.68 8.55 19.84
CA ILE A 81 2.89 7.31 19.83
C ILE A 81 2.96 6.64 21.20
N ASP A 82 1.80 6.50 21.87
CA ASP A 82 1.73 5.81 23.14
C ASP A 82 2.04 4.29 22.98
N SER A 83 2.51 3.64 24.05
CA SER A 83 2.94 2.24 23.97
C SER A 83 1.86 1.29 23.48
N LYS A 84 0.57 1.55 23.74
CA LYS A 84 -0.53 0.71 23.25
C LYS A 84 -0.69 0.82 21.73
N THR A 85 -0.45 2.02 21.19
CA THR A 85 -0.44 2.22 19.74
C THR A 85 0.74 1.49 19.11
N ILE A 86 1.94 1.56 19.70
CA ILE A 86 3.11 0.79 19.24
C ILE A 86 2.80 -0.72 19.25
N ASP A 87 2.26 -1.24 20.34
CA ASP A 87 1.88 -2.66 20.46
C ASP A 87 0.84 -3.06 19.41
N ALA A 88 -0.12 -2.18 19.12
CA ALA A 88 -1.12 -2.43 18.08
C ALA A 88 -0.50 -2.47 16.68
N VAL A 89 0.48 -1.61 16.39
CA VAL A 89 1.21 -1.61 15.11
C VAL A 89 2.03 -2.90 14.99
N ILE A 90 2.77 -3.28 16.03
CA ILE A 90 3.55 -4.52 16.05
C ILE A 90 2.64 -5.74 15.86
N ALA A 91 1.48 -5.78 16.51
CA ALA A 91 0.52 -6.87 16.34
C ALA A 91 -0.01 -6.93 14.90
N TRP A 92 -0.32 -5.77 14.32
CA TRP A 92 -0.77 -5.66 12.93
C TRP A 92 0.30 -6.14 11.95
N GLU A 93 1.55 -5.68 12.10
CA GLU A 93 2.70 -6.10 11.29
C GLU A 93 2.94 -7.60 11.42
N ASN A 94 2.91 -8.15 12.63
CA ASN A 94 3.05 -9.60 12.83
C ASN A 94 2.00 -10.37 12.05
N LYS A 95 0.74 -9.92 12.05
CA LYS A 95 -0.28 -10.59 11.24
C LYS A 95 -0.03 -10.42 9.73
N ALA A 96 0.30 -9.20 9.28
CA ALA A 96 0.60 -8.92 7.87
C ALA A 96 1.79 -9.74 7.33
N PHE A 97 2.78 -10.03 8.17
CA PHE A 97 3.96 -10.83 7.83
C PHE A 97 3.92 -12.26 8.39
N MET A 98 2.76 -12.78 8.78
CA MET A 98 2.58 -14.18 9.23
C MET A 98 3.53 -14.59 10.38
N GLY A 99 3.75 -13.68 11.33
CA GLY A 99 4.65 -13.83 12.47
C GLY A 99 6.12 -13.52 12.18
N LYS A 100 6.47 -13.16 10.94
CA LYS A 100 7.85 -12.97 10.48
C LYS A 100 8.28 -11.50 10.39
N ARG A 101 7.73 -10.67 11.28
CA ARG A 101 7.99 -9.22 11.32
C ARG A 101 9.48 -8.92 11.49
N LEU A 102 10.15 -9.59 12.44
CA LEU A 102 11.56 -9.33 12.75
C LEU A 102 12.46 -9.76 11.60
N GLU A 103 12.17 -10.90 10.98
CA GLU A 103 12.88 -11.37 9.81
C GLU A 103 12.70 -10.43 8.61
N PHE A 104 11.53 -9.79 8.48
CA PHE A 104 11.31 -8.74 7.49
C PHE A 104 12.13 -7.49 7.79
N VAL A 105 12.23 -7.06 9.05
CA VAL A 105 13.12 -5.98 9.49
C VAL A 105 14.58 -6.31 9.15
N SER A 106 15.04 -7.52 9.49
CA SER A 106 16.40 -7.99 9.16
C SER A 106 16.63 -8.04 7.64
N LEU A 107 15.64 -8.46 6.86
CA LEU A 107 15.73 -8.48 5.40
C LEU A 107 15.92 -7.07 4.83
N LEU A 108 15.10 -6.12 5.28
CA LEU A 108 15.20 -4.71 4.89
C LEU A 108 16.55 -4.11 5.31
N ALA A 109 17.00 -4.38 6.53
CA ALA A 109 18.29 -3.92 7.05
C ALA A 109 19.47 -4.40 6.20
N GLN A 110 19.49 -5.69 5.86
CA GLN A 110 20.53 -6.30 5.03
C GLN A 110 20.53 -5.74 3.60
N THR A 111 19.35 -5.62 2.98
CA THR A 111 19.23 -5.17 1.59
C THR A 111 19.50 -3.67 1.42
N SER A 112 19.20 -2.85 2.42
CA SER A 112 19.40 -1.39 2.38
C SER A 112 20.72 -0.92 3.00
N GLY A 113 21.43 -1.79 3.72
CA GLY A 113 22.62 -1.42 4.50
C GLY A 113 22.28 -0.41 5.60
N VAL A 114 21.15 -0.62 6.27
CA VAL A 114 20.63 0.19 7.39
C VAL A 114 20.59 -0.68 8.64
N GLY A 115 20.91 -0.11 9.81
CA GLY A 115 20.80 -0.83 11.07
C GLY A 115 19.35 -1.23 11.39
N GLU A 116 19.15 -2.45 11.88
CA GLU A 116 17.81 -3.01 12.17
C GLU A 116 16.96 -2.10 13.06
N VAL A 117 17.56 -1.46 14.07
CA VAL A 117 16.86 -0.52 14.96
C VAL A 117 16.24 0.65 14.20
N TYR A 118 16.90 1.16 13.15
CA TYR A 118 16.37 2.28 12.36
C TYR A 118 15.31 1.80 11.37
N VAL A 119 15.51 0.62 10.77
CA VAL A 119 14.48 -0.03 9.95
C VAL A 119 13.21 -0.25 10.76
N ASP A 120 13.35 -0.80 11.96
CA ASP A 120 12.24 -1.09 12.86
C ASP A 120 11.44 0.18 13.20
N LYS A 121 12.12 1.26 13.58
CA LYS A 121 11.47 2.57 13.86
C LYS A 121 10.73 3.12 12.64
N LEU A 122 11.37 3.07 11.47
CA LEU A 122 10.76 3.56 10.23
C LEU A 122 9.56 2.70 9.81
N MET A 123 9.70 1.38 9.94
CA MET A 123 8.66 0.41 9.65
C MET A 123 7.44 0.66 10.53
N LEU A 124 7.62 0.88 11.83
CA LEU A 124 6.49 1.19 12.72
C LEU A 124 5.74 2.47 12.32
N SER A 125 6.45 3.57 12.02
CA SER A 125 5.81 4.82 11.57
C SER A 125 5.03 4.65 10.26
N ILE A 126 5.60 3.93 9.29
CA ILE A 126 4.96 3.72 7.98
C ILE A 126 3.80 2.72 8.09
N SER A 127 3.97 1.62 8.84
CA SER A 127 2.92 0.63 9.07
C SER A 127 1.73 1.23 9.82
N TYR A 128 1.97 2.13 10.79
CA TYR A 128 0.91 2.88 11.45
C TYR A 128 0.04 3.62 10.44
N VAL A 129 0.66 4.41 9.57
CA VAL A 129 -0.04 5.18 8.53
C VAL A 129 -0.73 4.26 7.52
N ALA A 130 -0.05 3.22 7.04
CA ALA A 130 -0.62 2.27 6.09
C ALA A 130 -1.83 1.55 6.67
N ALA A 131 -1.72 1.05 7.90
CA ALA A 131 -2.81 0.35 8.59
C ALA A 131 -4.01 1.27 8.84
N LEU A 132 -3.77 2.51 9.30
CA LEU A 132 -4.83 3.52 9.43
C LEU A 132 -5.52 3.81 8.10
N TYR A 133 -4.74 4.11 7.06
CA TYR A 133 -5.26 4.48 5.76
C TYR A 133 -6.10 3.36 5.15
N LEU A 134 -5.57 2.14 5.13
CA LEU A 134 -6.24 0.96 4.59
C LEU A 134 -7.50 0.60 5.40
N GLY A 135 -7.40 0.62 6.72
CA GLY A 135 -8.54 0.36 7.60
C GLY A 135 -9.64 1.40 7.43
N ARG A 136 -9.30 2.69 7.30
CA ARG A 136 -10.30 3.75 7.07
C ARG A 136 -10.98 3.66 5.71
N LYS A 137 -10.27 3.21 4.67
CA LYS A 137 -10.93 2.88 3.41
C LYS A 137 -12.06 1.88 3.64
N LEU A 138 -11.85 0.83 4.44
CA LEU A 138 -12.89 -0.16 4.77
C LEU A 138 -14.05 0.39 5.63
N MET A 139 -13.82 1.47 6.38
CA MET A 139 -14.89 2.16 7.12
C MET A 139 -15.81 2.98 6.22
N THR A 140 -15.37 3.31 5.00
CA THR A 140 -16.25 3.90 3.99
C THR A 140 -17.20 2.83 3.46
N LYS A 141 -18.47 3.19 3.23
CA LYS A 141 -19.48 2.25 2.68
C LYS A 141 -19.16 1.72 1.27
N GLU A 142 -18.10 2.23 0.65
CA GLU A 142 -17.73 1.97 -0.73
C GLU A 142 -16.67 0.86 -0.88
N TYR A 143 -16.03 0.43 0.22
CA TYR A 143 -14.94 -0.53 0.19
C TYR A 143 -15.20 -1.74 1.09
N THR A 144 -15.08 -2.92 0.51
CA THR A 144 -15.02 -4.20 1.24
C THR A 144 -13.57 -4.68 1.32
N THR A 145 -13.28 -5.61 2.24
CA THR A 145 -11.95 -6.25 2.32
C THR A 145 -11.57 -6.91 1.00
N THR A 146 -12.50 -7.67 0.41
CA THR A 146 -12.37 -8.26 -0.93
C THR A 146 -12.06 -7.19 -1.98
N GLY A 147 -12.74 -6.04 -1.94
CA GLY A 147 -12.51 -4.94 -2.87
C GLY A 147 -11.13 -4.30 -2.71
N LEU A 148 -10.70 -4.08 -1.47
CA LEU A 148 -9.39 -3.53 -1.15
C LEU A 148 -8.25 -4.47 -1.58
N LEU A 149 -8.36 -5.76 -1.29
CA LEU A 149 -7.38 -6.77 -1.73
C LEU A 149 -7.37 -6.94 -3.27
N GLY A 150 -8.54 -6.85 -3.90
CA GLY A 150 -8.66 -6.80 -5.36
C GLY A 150 -7.93 -5.60 -5.97
N GLN A 151 -8.10 -4.41 -5.38
CA GLN A 151 -7.37 -3.20 -5.77
C GLN A 151 -5.85 -3.38 -5.58
N MET A 152 -5.41 -3.85 -4.40
CA MET A 152 -3.98 -4.11 -4.16
C MET A 152 -3.38 -5.05 -5.20
N HIS A 153 -4.12 -6.09 -5.61
CA HIS A 153 -3.67 -7.02 -6.63
C HIS A 153 -3.65 -6.41 -8.04
N ALA A 154 -4.63 -5.57 -8.38
CA ALA A 154 -4.65 -4.86 -9.66
C ALA A 154 -3.44 -3.92 -9.81
N GLU A 155 -3.08 -3.26 -8.72
CA GLU A 155 -1.96 -2.33 -8.64
C GLU A 155 -0.60 -3.01 -8.49
N ARG A 156 -0.56 -4.33 -8.30
CA ARG A 156 0.65 -5.10 -7.97
C ARG A 156 1.83 -4.73 -8.87
N ASN A 157 1.62 -4.67 -10.18
CA ASN A 157 2.68 -4.36 -11.14
C ASN A 157 3.30 -2.97 -10.95
N PHE A 158 2.59 -2.01 -10.33
CA PHE A 158 3.13 -0.68 -10.03
C PHE A 158 4.12 -0.69 -8.88
N TYR A 159 3.95 -1.57 -7.89
CA TYR A 159 4.80 -1.58 -6.69
C TYR A 159 5.74 -2.78 -6.58
N LEU A 160 5.62 -3.79 -7.46
CA LEU A 160 6.50 -4.97 -7.46
C LEU A 160 7.99 -4.64 -7.50
N GLY A 161 8.38 -3.58 -8.23
CA GLY A 161 9.77 -3.14 -8.34
C GLY A 161 10.37 -2.65 -7.02
N TYR A 162 9.53 -2.30 -6.04
CA TYR A 162 9.94 -1.87 -4.70
C TYR A 162 9.85 -3.00 -3.67
N VAL A 163 9.28 -4.16 -4.01
CA VAL A 163 9.19 -5.29 -3.08
C VAL A 163 10.60 -5.80 -2.75
N PRO A 164 10.98 -5.89 -1.47
CA PRO A 164 12.31 -6.36 -1.08
C PRO A 164 12.64 -7.73 -1.65
N PHE A 165 13.84 -7.85 -2.23
CA PHE A 165 14.37 -9.14 -2.64
C PHE A 165 14.41 -10.08 -1.43
N GLY A 166 13.84 -11.27 -1.57
CA GLY A 166 13.73 -12.25 -0.47
C GLY A 166 12.39 -12.27 0.26
N LEU A 167 11.51 -11.26 0.07
CA LEU A 167 10.21 -11.25 0.73
C LEU A 167 9.35 -12.48 0.37
N THR A 168 9.38 -12.94 -0.87
CA THR A 168 8.60 -14.12 -1.28
C THR A 168 9.08 -15.37 -0.56
N SER A 169 10.40 -15.55 -0.42
CA SER A 169 10.96 -16.66 0.38
C SER A 169 10.54 -16.54 1.84
N LEU A 170 10.54 -15.32 2.39
CA LEU A 170 10.10 -15.07 3.75
C LEU A 170 8.62 -15.48 3.92
N LEU A 171 7.77 -15.13 2.98
CA LEU A 171 6.33 -15.44 3.00
C LEU A 171 6.00 -16.87 2.53
N GLY A 172 7.00 -17.69 2.17
CA GLY A 172 6.77 -19.05 1.67
C GLY A 172 6.16 -19.11 0.26
N LEU A 173 6.31 -18.05 -0.51
CA LEU A 173 5.81 -17.93 -1.89
C LEU A 173 6.88 -18.33 -2.90
N PRO A 174 6.51 -19.05 -3.98
CA PRO A 174 7.47 -19.51 -4.99
C PRO A 174 8.03 -18.36 -5.85
N SER A 175 7.30 -17.25 -5.99
CA SER A 175 7.74 -16.07 -6.74
C SER A 175 6.88 -14.85 -6.43
N LEU A 176 7.28 -13.68 -6.94
CA LEU A 176 6.47 -12.46 -6.85
C LEU A 176 5.14 -12.57 -7.62
N LEU A 177 5.08 -13.42 -8.65
CA LEU A 177 3.84 -13.67 -9.41
C LEU A 177 2.79 -14.44 -8.60
N ALA A 178 3.21 -15.09 -7.50
CA ALA A 178 2.32 -15.80 -6.59
C ALA A 178 1.57 -14.87 -5.61
N LEU A 179 1.99 -13.60 -5.49
CA LEU A 179 1.30 -12.62 -4.67
C LEU A 179 -0.14 -12.41 -5.15
N GLY A 180 -1.10 -12.64 -4.25
CA GLY A 180 -2.54 -12.52 -4.52
C GLY A 180 -3.15 -13.72 -5.28
N GLN A 181 -2.44 -14.83 -5.49
CA GLN A 181 -3.04 -16.01 -6.12
C GLN A 181 -4.13 -16.65 -5.25
N ASN A 182 -4.01 -16.52 -3.92
CA ASN A 182 -4.96 -16.98 -2.91
C ASN A 182 -6.20 -16.09 -2.76
N LEU A 183 -6.38 -15.09 -3.62
CA LEU A 183 -7.58 -14.27 -3.62
C LEU A 183 -8.79 -15.05 -4.15
N THR A 184 -9.95 -14.73 -3.58
CA THR A 184 -11.26 -15.24 -4.02
C THR A 184 -11.56 -14.85 -5.47
N SER A 185 -12.55 -15.50 -6.10
CA SER A 185 -13.05 -15.10 -7.42
C SER A 185 -13.50 -13.64 -7.43
N ASP A 186 -14.17 -13.20 -6.37
CA ASP A 186 -14.77 -11.87 -6.29
C ASP A 186 -13.68 -10.80 -6.19
N ALA A 187 -12.63 -11.03 -5.38
CA ALA A 187 -11.46 -10.17 -5.34
C ALA A 187 -10.74 -10.11 -6.70
N LYS A 188 -10.70 -11.21 -7.46
CA LYS A 188 -10.13 -11.24 -8.82
C LYS A 188 -10.97 -10.44 -9.81
N VAL A 189 -12.30 -10.52 -9.74
CA VAL A 189 -13.20 -9.69 -10.56
C VAL A 189 -13.02 -8.19 -10.28
N VAL A 190 -12.91 -7.81 -9.00
CA VAL A 190 -12.57 -6.43 -8.64
C VAL A 190 -11.20 -6.06 -9.20
N SER A 191 -10.22 -6.94 -9.07
CA SER A 191 -8.87 -6.71 -9.58
C SER A 191 -8.85 -6.43 -11.08
N ASP A 192 -9.57 -7.23 -11.89
CA ASP A 192 -9.66 -7.04 -13.34
C ASP A 192 -10.35 -5.71 -13.69
N THR A 193 -11.41 -5.36 -12.95
CA THR A 193 -12.16 -4.10 -13.15
C THR A 193 -11.28 -2.90 -12.85
N VAL A 194 -10.61 -2.90 -11.70
CA VAL A 194 -9.68 -1.85 -11.28
C VAL A 194 -8.50 -1.74 -12.24
N TYR A 195 -7.94 -2.87 -12.66
CA TYR A 195 -6.83 -2.89 -13.63
C TYR A 195 -7.23 -2.24 -14.96
N TYR A 196 -8.42 -2.56 -15.46
CA TYR A 196 -8.97 -1.92 -16.67
C TYR A 196 -9.11 -0.41 -16.48
N GLU A 197 -9.66 0.05 -15.36
CA GLU A 197 -9.76 1.48 -15.06
C GLU A 197 -8.39 2.17 -14.99
N ILE A 198 -7.39 1.56 -14.36
CA ILE A 198 -6.04 2.14 -14.27
C ILE A 198 -5.40 2.29 -15.66
N MET A 199 -5.56 1.28 -16.52
CA MET A 199 -5.01 1.29 -17.89
C MET A 199 -5.74 2.29 -18.79
N HIS A 200 -7.06 2.44 -18.63
CA HIS A 200 -7.89 3.27 -19.52
C HIS A 200 -8.15 4.69 -19.02
N ALA A 201 -8.03 4.98 -17.72
CA ALA A 201 -8.14 6.34 -17.18
C ALA A 201 -7.00 7.26 -17.63
N ASN A 202 -5.87 6.71 -18.10
CA ASN A 202 -4.75 7.44 -18.68
C ASN A 202 -4.72 7.45 -20.22
N THR A 203 -5.73 6.85 -20.87
CA THR A 203 -5.89 7.03 -22.31
C THR A 203 -6.66 8.34 -22.49
N PRO A 204 -6.09 9.40 -23.10
CA PRO A 204 -6.93 10.52 -23.51
C PRO A 204 -8.02 9.91 -24.38
N VAL A 205 -9.28 10.15 -24.03
CA VAL A 205 -10.42 9.81 -24.87
C VAL A 205 -10.05 10.28 -26.26
N GLN A 206 -9.77 9.36 -27.18
CA GLN A 206 -9.72 9.71 -28.58
C GLN A 206 -11.13 10.16 -28.88
N GLU A 207 -11.37 11.47 -28.83
CA GLU A 207 -12.53 12.07 -29.45
C GLU A 207 -12.57 11.50 -30.84
N ASN A 208 -13.59 10.68 -31.08
CA ASN A 208 -13.82 10.03 -32.34
C ASN A 208 -13.91 11.15 -33.37
N LYS A 209 -12.87 11.32 -34.20
CA LYS A 209 -12.70 12.37 -35.24
C LYS A 209 -13.74 12.29 -36.38
N ASN A 210 -14.91 11.73 -36.10
CA ASN A 210 -16.06 11.65 -36.99
C ASN A 210 -17.13 12.73 -36.71
N SER A 211 -16.91 13.66 -35.76
CA SER A 211 -17.87 14.75 -35.50
C SER A 211 -17.91 15.82 -36.59
N TRP A 212 -16.83 16.02 -37.36
CA TRP A 212 -16.81 17.00 -38.45
C TRP A 212 -17.74 16.63 -39.62
N ARG A 213 -17.94 15.32 -39.90
CA ARG A 213 -18.90 14.89 -40.93
C ARG A 213 -20.35 15.20 -40.53
N LYS A 214 -20.70 15.15 -39.23
CA LYS A 214 -22.05 15.51 -38.77
C LYS A 214 -22.36 17.01 -38.91
N TRP A 215 -21.34 17.88 -38.92
CA TRP A 215 -21.54 19.31 -39.15
C TRP A 215 -21.73 19.67 -40.63
N PHE A 216 -21.05 18.96 -41.55
CA PHE A 216 -21.22 19.21 -42.99
C PHE A 216 -22.56 18.72 -43.55
N PHE A 217 -23.12 17.61 -43.03
CA PHE A 217 -24.41 17.11 -43.52
C PHE A 217 -25.62 17.87 -42.96
N SER A 218 -25.49 18.70 -41.91
CA SER A 218 -26.59 19.52 -41.41
C SER A 218 -26.72 20.88 -42.11
N LYS A 219 -25.73 21.30 -42.91
CA LYS A 219 -25.75 22.55 -43.68
C LYS A 219 -26.04 22.40 -45.18
N ALA A 220 -26.19 21.18 -45.68
CA ALA A 220 -26.63 20.92 -47.05
C ALA A 220 -28.14 20.67 -47.18
N ALA A 221 -28.90 20.79 -46.08
CA ALA A 221 -30.34 20.58 -46.01
C ALA A 221 -31.12 21.82 -45.54
N LEU A 222 -30.56 23.02 -45.74
CA LEU A 222 -31.23 24.31 -45.56
C LEU A 222 -31.21 25.10 -46.87
#